data_AF-A0A9P9HBM0-F1
#
_entry.id   AF-A0A9P9HBM0-F1
#
_cell.length_a   1.000
_cell.length_b   1.000
_cell.length_c   1.000
_cell.angle_alpha   90.00
_cell.angle_beta   90.00
_cell.angle_gamma   90.00
#
_symmetry.space_group_name_H-M   'P 1'
#
loop_
_entity.id
_entity.type
_entity.pdbx_description
1 polymer ?
#
loop_
_entity_poly.entity_id
_entity_poly.type
_entity_poly.pdbx_seq_one_letter_code
_entity_poly.pdbx_strand_id
1 'polypeptide(L)'
;MNSLYNRTPLPSEPSQKAIEAHRRDPELDPTIDPVSATRKCFDCLNRIPLGTRLCDSCKVKHNEWNKGRYQKLKNEGMCTTCAANKPAPGLAKCQACLLRCQASWAEAKRQHGVLCSTCKMQLADDDTGVCQTCKDYEKVQIMNKKEEKAKKTSDP
;
A
#
# COMPACT_ATOMS: atom_id res chain seq x y z
N MET A 1 72.77 0.06 -1.89
CA MET A 1 71.36 0.28 -1.50
C MET A 1 70.48 -0.02 -2.72
N ASN A 2 70.02 -1.26 -2.86
CA ASN A 2 69.24 -1.72 -4.01
C ASN A 2 67.74 -1.58 -3.69
N SER A 3 67.07 -0.65 -4.38
CA SER A 3 65.62 -0.43 -4.26
C SER A 3 64.89 -1.37 -5.23
N LEU A 4 64.29 -2.43 -4.69
CA LEU A 4 63.42 -3.35 -5.42
C LEU A 4 62.03 -2.72 -5.55
N TYR A 5 61.74 -2.14 -6.72
CA TYR A 5 60.39 -1.72 -7.08
C TYR A 5 59.53 -2.96 -7.41
N ASN A 6 58.72 -3.39 -6.44
CA ASN A 6 57.63 -4.34 -6.66
C ASN A 6 56.54 -3.67 -7.51
N ARG A 7 56.39 -4.11 -8.77
CA ARG A 7 55.29 -3.71 -9.64
C ARG A 7 54.05 -4.54 -9.29
N THR A 8 53.03 -3.89 -8.75
CA THR A 8 51.70 -4.47 -8.56
C THR A 8 51.06 -4.72 -9.93
N PRO A 9 50.51 -5.92 -10.21
CA PRO A 9 49.79 -6.16 -11.46
C PRO A 9 48.49 -5.35 -11.49
N LEU A 10 48.22 -4.68 -12.60
CA LEU A 10 46.94 -4.03 -12.86
C LEU A 10 45.83 -5.08 -13.00
N PRO A 11 44.62 -4.82 -12.48
CA PRO A 11 43.48 -5.71 -12.65
C PRO A 11 43.12 -5.80 -14.13
N SER A 12 42.95 -7.04 -14.62
CA SER A 12 42.58 -7.35 -15.99
C SER A 12 41.22 -6.75 -16.34
N GLU A 13 41.12 -6.13 -17.53
CA GLU A 13 39.88 -5.59 -18.06
C GLU A 13 38.78 -6.66 -18.14
N PRO A 14 37.54 -6.34 -17.72
CA PRO A 14 36.42 -7.26 -17.87
C PRO A 14 36.15 -7.50 -19.36
N SER A 15 35.98 -8.78 -19.73
CA SER A 15 35.76 -9.17 -21.13
C SER A 15 34.54 -8.47 -21.72
N GLN A 16 34.63 -8.07 -22.99
CA GLN A 16 33.56 -7.39 -23.74
C GLN A 16 32.21 -8.14 -23.72
N LYS A 17 32.20 -9.46 -23.45
CA LYS A 17 30.97 -10.26 -23.30
C LYS A 17 30.13 -9.92 -22.07
N ALA A 18 30.67 -9.18 -21.09
CA ALA A 18 29.91 -8.76 -19.91
C ALA A 18 29.11 -7.46 -20.12
N ILE A 19 29.37 -6.71 -21.20
CA ILE A 19 28.74 -5.40 -21.45
C ILE A 19 27.36 -5.55 -22.12
N GLU A 20 27.09 -6.67 -22.78
CA GLU A 20 25.92 -6.81 -23.66
C GLU A 20 24.65 -7.35 -22.97
N ALA A 21 24.73 -7.75 -21.69
CA ALA A 21 23.60 -8.31 -20.95
C ALA A 21 22.67 -7.26 -20.29
N HIS A 22 22.96 -5.96 -20.42
CA HIS A 22 22.20 -4.89 -19.76
C HIS A 22 21.32 -4.03 -20.69
N ARG A 23 21.21 -4.36 -21.98
CA ARG A 23 20.20 -3.76 -22.88
C ARG A 23 18.86 -4.50 -22.81
N ARG A 24 18.28 -4.62 -21.63
CA ARG A 24 16.83 -4.76 -21.53
C ARG A 24 16.29 -3.36 -21.33
N ASP A 25 15.72 -2.80 -22.39
CA ASP A 25 14.93 -1.59 -22.29
C ASP A 25 13.92 -1.76 -21.15
N PRO A 26 13.94 -0.90 -20.12
CA PRO A 26 12.89 -0.89 -19.13
C PRO A 26 11.62 -0.48 -19.87
N GLU A 27 10.74 -1.45 -20.16
CA GLU A 27 9.37 -1.19 -20.59
C GLU A 27 8.76 -0.23 -19.57
N LEU A 28 8.67 1.04 -19.96
CA LEU A 28 8.02 2.09 -19.19
C LEU A 28 6.58 1.65 -18.98
N ASP A 29 6.22 1.38 -17.72
CA ASP A 29 4.88 0.97 -17.30
C ASP A 29 3.85 1.97 -17.86
N PRO A 30 2.99 1.56 -18.81
CA PRO A 30 2.05 2.44 -19.50
C PRO A 30 0.94 2.99 -18.59
N THR A 31 0.93 2.63 -17.30
CA THR A 31 -0.06 3.13 -16.33
C THR A 31 0.33 4.46 -15.68
N ILE A 32 1.56 4.97 -15.89
CA ILE A 32 1.95 6.28 -15.37
C ILE A 32 1.41 7.37 -16.30
N ASP A 33 0.26 7.93 -15.93
CA ASP A 33 -0.35 9.08 -16.59
C ASP A 33 0.69 10.21 -16.76
N PRO A 34 1.10 10.57 -17.99
CA PRO A 34 2.21 11.51 -18.23
C PRO A 34 1.92 12.92 -17.68
N VAL A 35 0.66 13.22 -17.40
CA VAL A 35 0.21 14.48 -16.78
C VAL A 35 0.69 14.61 -15.32
N SER A 36 0.93 13.49 -14.61
CA SER A 36 1.41 13.52 -13.22
C SER A 36 2.88 13.88 -13.08
N ALA A 37 3.68 13.77 -14.15
CA ALA A 37 5.13 14.01 -14.11
C ALA A 37 5.53 15.50 -13.98
N THR A 38 4.59 16.44 -14.08
CA THR A 38 4.87 17.88 -14.01
C THR A 38 4.37 18.57 -12.74
N ARG A 39 3.61 17.86 -11.89
CA ARG A 39 2.98 18.48 -10.73
C ARG A 39 4.02 18.74 -9.65
N LYS A 40 4.25 20.00 -9.30
CA LYS A 40 5.11 20.38 -8.17
C LYS A 40 4.50 19.94 -6.83
N CYS A 41 5.36 19.65 -5.85
CA CYS A 41 5.00 19.34 -4.47
C CYS A 41 4.06 20.42 -3.93
N PHE A 42 2.93 20.02 -3.35
CA PHE A 42 1.89 20.94 -2.90
C PHE A 42 2.34 21.90 -1.77
N ASP A 43 3.34 21.49 -0.99
CA ASP A 43 3.83 22.27 0.15
C ASP A 43 5.00 23.19 -0.24
N CYS A 44 6.12 22.62 -0.70
CA CYS A 44 7.30 23.42 -1.00
C CYS A 44 7.35 24.00 -2.42
N LEU A 45 6.50 23.54 -3.35
CA LEU A 45 6.47 23.93 -4.77
C LEU A 45 7.79 23.76 -5.56
N ASN A 46 8.83 23.20 -4.93
CA ASN A 46 10.20 23.18 -5.46
C ASN A 46 10.64 21.80 -5.98
N ARG A 47 9.89 20.74 -5.68
CA ARG A 47 10.25 19.36 -6.06
C ARG A 47 9.08 18.69 -6.78
N ILE A 48 9.38 17.76 -7.68
CA ILE A 48 8.38 16.90 -8.32
C ILE A 48 8.28 15.60 -7.49
N PRO A 49 7.15 15.35 -6.79
CA PRO A 49 6.93 14.11 -6.07
C PRO A 49 6.65 12.95 -7.03
N LEU A 50 7.24 11.78 -6.76
CA LEU A 50 7.00 10.56 -7.53
C LEU A 50 5.67 9.92 -7.06
N GLY A 51 4.57 10.23 -7.76
CA GLY A 51 3.27 9.58 -7.56
C GLY A 51 2.50 9.99 -6.30
N THR A 52 2.91 11.05 -5.60
CA THR A 52 2.17 11.58 -4.43
C THR A 52 2.02 13.10 -4.50
N ARG A 53 1.27 13.70 -3.56
CA ARG A 53 1.09 15.17 -3.51
C ARG A 53 2.26 15.93 -2.85
N LEU A 54 3.12 15.23 -2.10
CA LEU A 54 4.20 15.82 -1.31
C LEU A 54 5.53 15.16 -1.66
N CYS A 55 6.59 15.94 -1.79
CA CYS A 55 7.93 15.35 -1.88
C CYS A 55 8.33 14.70 -0.54
N ASP A 56 9.32 13.80 -0.57
CA ASP A 56 9.69 13.01 0.61
C ASP A 56 10.07 13.86 1.82
N SER A 57 10.80 14.96 1.60
CA SER A 57 11.16 15.89 2.68
C SER A 57 9.94 16.55 3.33
N CYS A 58 8.96 16.98 2.52
CA CYS A 58 7.71 17.56 3.03
C CYS A 58 6.85 16.49 3.71
N LYS A 59 6.85 15.26 3.20
CA LYS A 59 6.14 14.13 3.79
C LYS A 59 6.65 13.79 5.19
N VAL A 60 7.97 13.72 5.38
CA VAL A 60 8.59 13.50 6.71
C VAL A 60 8.21 14.63 7.67
N LYS A 61 8.39 15.88 7.26
CA LYS A 61 8.03 17.06 8.06
C LYS A 61 6.55 17.05 8.47
N HIS A 62 5.67 16.73 7.53
CA HIS A 62 4.22 16.65 7.80
C HIS A 62 3.87 15.50 8.76
N ASN A 63 4.54 14.36 8.65
CA ASN A 63 4.36 13.23 9.56
C ASN A 63 4.82 13.56 10.99
N GLU A 64 5.97 14.21 11.14
CA GLU A 64 6.48 14.66 12.43
C GLU A 64 5.54 15.68 13.09
N TRP A 65 5.08 16.67 12.31
CA TRP A 65 4.11 17.66 12.78
C TRP A 65 2.79 16.99 13.21
N ASN A 66 2.26 16.07 12.41
CA ASN A 66 1.05 15.30 12.74
C ASN A 66 1.23 14.49 14.04
N LYS A 67 2.38 13.84 14.23
CA LYS A 67 2.71 13.08 15.43
C LYS A 67 2.75 13.98 16.66
N GLY A 68 3.42 15.13 16.56
CA GLY A 68 3.48 16.14 17.62
C GLY A 68 2.10 16.68 17.98
N ARG A 69 1.31 17.06 16.97
CA ARG A 69 -0.08 17.51 17.14
C ARG A 69 -0.95 16.45 17.82
N TYR A 70 -0.86 15.19 17.39
CA TYR A 70 -1.60 14.08 17.98
C TYR A 70 -1.27 13.93 19.47
N GLN A 71 0.02 13.90 19.82
CA GLN A 71 0.44 13.72 21.21
C GLN A 71 0.01 14.91 22.08
N LYS A 72 0.14 16.14 21.56
CA LYS A 72 -0.33 17.35 22.24
C LYS A 72 -1.82 17.27 22.57
N LEU A 73 -2.67 17.02 21.57
CA LEU A 73 -4.12 16.92 21.76
C LEU A 73 -4.51 15.78 22.71
N LYS A 74 -3.81 14.64 22.64
CA LYS A 74 -4.03 13.51 23.56
C LYS A 74 -3.70 13.89 25.00
N ASN A 75 -2.58 14.56 25.24
CA ASN A 75 -2.17 15.02 26.57
C ASN A 75 -3.11 16.08 27.13
N GLU A 76 -3.65 16.95 26.28
CA GLU A 76 -4.64 17.98 26.64
C GLU A 76 -6.05 17.40 26.84
N GLY A 77 -6.24 16.08 26.68
CA GLY A 77 -7.56 15.45 26.81
C GLY A 77 -8.56 15.95 25.77
N MET A 78 -8.08 16.29 24.56
CA MET A 78 -8.88 16.80 23.46
C MET A 78 -9.00 15.78 22.32
N CYS A 79 -10.07 15.89 21.53
CA CYS A 79 -10.23 15.08 20.34
C CYS A 79 -9.08 15.33 19.36
N THR A 80 -8.34 14.27 19.03
CA THR A 80 -7.18 14.31 18.13
C THR A 80 -7.52 14.65 16.67
N THR A 81 -8.81 14.66 16.31
CA THR A 81 -9.29 15.00 14.96
C THR A 81 -9.75 16.46 14.86
N CYS A 82 -10.71 16.89 15.69
CA CYS A 82 -11.26 18.25 15.60
C CYS A 82 -10.62 19.26 16.54
N ALA A 83 -9.89 18.83 17.57
CA ALA A 83 -9.33 19.68 18.63
C ALA A 83 -10.35 20.61 19.34
N ALA A 84 -11.66 20.36 19.18
CA ALA A 84 -12.72 21.23 19.71
C ALA A 84 -13.50 20.59 20.87
N ASN A 85 -13.66 19.26 20.84
CA ASN A 85 -14.47 18.52 21.81
C ASN A 85 -13.61 17.55 22.61
N LYS A 86 -14.05 17.22 23.82
CA LYS A 86 -13.46 16.13 24.61
C LYS A 86 -13.63 14.79 23.87
N PRO A 87 -12.64 13.89 23.97
CA PRO A 87 -12.76 12.55 23.41
C PRO A 87 -13.83 11.74 24.15
N ALA A 88 -14.38 10.74 23.49
CA ALA A 88 -15.24 9.76 24.13
C ALA A 88 -14.42 8.90 25.13
N PRO A 89 -15.02 8.35 26.19
CA PRO A 89 -14.32 7.54 27.18
C PRO A 89 -13.50 6.41 26.54
N GLY A 90 -12.21 6.33 26.88
CA GLY A 90 -11.29 5.32 26.35
C GLY A 90 -10.82 5.52 24.90
N LEU A 91 -11.25 6.58 24.22
CA LEU A 91 -10.94 6.83 22.81
C LEU A 91 -10.14 8.12 22.62
N ALA A 92 -9.50 8.27 21.46
CA ALA A 92 -8.75 9.49 21.09
C ALA A 92 -9.58 10.52 20.31
N LYS A 93 -10.84 10.19 19.99
CA LYS A 93 -11.75 11.00 19.17
C LYS A 93 -13.05 11.26 19.93
N CYS A 94 -13.68 12.41 19.68
CA CYS A 94 -15.02 12.70 20.18
C CYS A 94 -16.09 11.91 19.41
N GLN A 95 -17.27 11.75 20.01
CA GLN A 95 -18.38 10.97 19.43
C GLN A 95 -18.75 11.45 18.02
N ALA A 96 -18.83 12.76 17.80
CA ALA A 96 -19.13 13.33 16.48
C ALA A 96 -18.08 12.97 15.42
N CYS A 97 -16.79 13.01 15.76
CA CYS A 97 -15.73 12.60 14.85
C CYS A 97 -15.76 11.09 14.56
N LEU A 98 -16.10 10.26 15.55
CA LEU A 98 -16.25 8.81 15.36
C LEU A 98 -17.38 8.48 14.39
N LEU A 99 -18.56 9.09 14.58
CA LEU A 99 -19.70 8.91 13.69
C LEU A 99 -19.39 9.36 12.26
N ARG A 100 -18.72 10.51 12.08
CA ARG A 100 -18.27 10.98 10.75
C ARG A 100 -17.29 10.01 10.10
N CYS A 101 -16.32 9.47 10.85
CA CYS A 101 -15.41 8.46 10.33
C CYS A 101 -16.17 7.20 9.90
N GLN A 102 -17.12 6.72 10.70
CA GLN A 102 -17.93 5.55 10.35
C GLN A 102 -18.77 5.79 9.09
N ALA A 103 -19.42 6.95 8.99
CA ALA A 103 -20.20 7.34 7.82
C ALA A 103 -19.34 7.41 6.56
N SER A 104 -18.17 8.07 6.63
CA SER A 104 -17.22 8.16 5.51
C SER A 104 -16.68 6.78 5.10
N TRP A 105 -16.39 5.89 6.06
CA TRP A 105 -16.00 4.51 5.77
C TRP A 105 -17.13 3.73 5.10
N ALA A 106 -18.36 3.88 5.56
CA ALA A 106 -19.52 3.25 4.95
C ALA A 106 -19.74 3.77 3.51
N GLU A 107 -19.57 5.08 3.28
CA GLU A 107 -19.67 5.67 1.96
C GLU A 107 -18.53 5.23 1.03
N ALA A 108 -17.29 5.23 1.50
CA ALA A 108 -16.16 4.71 0.73
C ALA A 108 -16.36 3.24 0.34
N LYS A 109 -16.95 2.42 1.23
CA LYS A 109 -17.37 1.05 0.91
C LYS A 109 -18.46 1.00 -0.16
N ARG A 110 -19.40 1.94 -0.18
CA ARG A 110 -20.42 2.04 -1.23
C ARG A 110 -19.82 2.46 -2.57
N GLN A 111 -18.96 3.49 -2.57
CA GLN A 111 -18.38 4.07 -3.80
C GLN A 111 -17.34 3.14 -4.44
N HIS A 112 -16.50 2.51 -3.64
CA HIS A 112 -15.44 1.63 -4.14
C HIS A 112 -15.85 0.15 -4.16
N GLY A 113 -17.10 -0.17 -3.84
CA GLY A 113 -17.55 -1.55 -3.60
C GLY A 113 -16.83 -2.21 -2.42
N VAL A 114 -17.41 -3.25 -1.84
CA VAL A 114 -16.64 -4.13 -0.97
C VAL A 114 -15.72 -4.95 -1.89
N LEU A 115 -14.41 -4.72 -1.83
CA LEU A 115 -13.47 -5.58 -2.53
C LEU A 115 -13.63 -7.00 -1.99
N CYS A 116 -13.75 -7.97 -2.89
CA CYS A 116 -13.74 -9.37 -2.51
C CYS A 116 -12.47 -9.67 -1.69
N SER A 117 -12.64 -10.19 -0.48
CA SER A 117 -11.52 -10.55 0.40
C SER A 117 -10.59 -11.58 -0.24
N THR A 118 -11.10 -12.43 -1.13
CA THR A 118 -10.36 -13.48 -1.85
C THR A 118 -9.62 -12.94 -3.08
N CYS A 119 -10.33 -12.40 -4.07
CA CYS A 119 -9.74 -12.04 -5.37
C CYS A 119 -9.44 -10.55 -5.54
N LYS A 120 -9.77 -9.71 -4.55
CA LYS A 120 -9.61 -8.25 -4.57
C LYS A 120 -10.33 -7.53 -5.72
N MET A 121 -11.16 -8.23 -6.49
CA MET A 121 -12.04 -7.60 -7.48
C MET A 121 -13.23 -6.93 -6.81
N GLN A 122 -13.70 -5.86 -7.47
CA GLN A 122 -14.74 -4.95 -7.01
C GLN A 122 -16.12 -5.59 -7.18
N LEU A 123 -16.61 -6.30 -6.15
CA LEU A 123 -17.83 -7.10 -6.26
C LEU A 123 -18.44 -7.34 -4.86
N ALA A 124 -19.58 -6.68 -4.58
CA ALA A 124 -20.87 -7.30 -4.25
C ALA A 124 -21.75 -6.41 -3.36
N ASP A 125 -23.02 -6.29 -3.75
CA ASP A 125 -24.12 -5.59 -3.07
C ASP A 125 -24.65 -6.31 -1.80
N ASP A 126 -23.96 -7.37 -1.32
CA ASP A 126 -24.56 -8.34 -0.38
C ASP A 126 -23.83 -8.49 0.97
N ASP A 127 -23.02 -7.49 1.38
CA ASP A 127 -22.33 -7.39 2.68
C ASP A 127 -21.40 -8.57 3.08
N THR A 128 -21.30 -9.63 2.26
CA THR A 128 -20.58 -10.86 2.58
C THR A 128 -19.06 -10.74 2.50
N GLY A 129 -18.53 -9.69 1.86
CA GLY A 129 -17.09 -9.48 1.68
C GLY A 129 -16.41 -10.51 0.76
N VAL A 130 -17.16 -11.31 0.00
CA VAL A 130 -16.67 -12.27 -0.98
C VAL A 130 -17.52 -12.14 -2.25
N CYS A 131 -16.90 -12.02 -3.42
CA CYS A 131 -17.64 -11.90 -4.66
C CYS A 131 -18.36 -13.20 -5.04
N GLN A 132 -19.42 -13.08 -5.84
CA GLN A 132 -20.20 -14.23 -6.32
C GLN A 132 -19.32 -15.29 -7.00
N THR A 133 -18.34 -14.88 -7.81
CA THR A 133 -17.40 -15.79 -8.47
C THR A 133 -16.57 -16.60 -7.46
N CYS A 134 -16.07 -15.98 -6.39
CA CYS A 134 -15.33 -16.68 -5.35
C CYS A 134 -16.24 -17.59 -4.52
N LYS A 135 -17.50 -17.19 -4.27
CA LYS A 135 -18.50 -18.05 -3.63
C LYS A 135 -18.75 -19.31 -4.46
N ASP A 136 -18.91 -19.17 -5.76
CA ASP A 136 -19.18 -20.30 -6.64
C ASP A 136 -17.97 -21.22 -6.79
N TYR A 137 -16.75 -20.67 -6.82
CA TYR A 137 -15.53 -21.45 -6.75
C TYR A 137 -15.43 -22.27 -5.46
N GLU A 138 -15.72 -21.68 -4.30
CA GLU A 138 -15.72 -22.39 -3.01
C GLU A 138 -16.76 -23.52 -2.97
N LYS A 139 -17.97 -23.30 -3.50
CA LYS A 139 -18.99 -24.35 -3.62
C LYS A 139 -18.49 -25.54 -4.45
N VAL A 140 -17.85 -25.30 -5.59
CA VAL A 140 -17.29 -26.35 -6.45
C VAL A 140 -16.21 -27.14 -5.69
N GLN A 141 -15.33 -26.48 -4.96
CA GLN A 141 -14.30 -27.14 -4.14
C GLN A 141 -14.91 -28.03 -3.04
N ILE A 142 -15.99 -27.56 -2.39
CA ILE A 142 -16.72 -28.34 -1.39
C ILE A 142 -17.39 -29.57 -2.03
N MET A 143 -17.98 -29.43 -3.21
CA MET A 143 -18.59 -30.54 -3.94
C MET A 143 -17.56 -31.61 -4.32
N ASN A 144 -16.44 -31.22 -4.92
CA ASN A 144 -15.37 -32.14 -5.30
C ASN A 144 -14.82 -32.91 -4.09
N LYS A 145 -14.61 -32.22 -2.97
CA LYS A 145 -14.13 -32.85 -1.72
C LYS A 145 -15.13 -33.85 -1.13
N LYS A 146 -16.44 -33.65 -1.33
CA LYS A 146 -17.47 -34.61 -0.91
C LYS A 146 -17.47 -35.85 -1.79
N GLU A 147 -17.33 -35.70 -3.11
CA GLU A 147 -17.25 -36.83 -4.05
C GLU A 147 -16.01 -37.69 -3.82
N GLU A 148 -14.84 -37.09 -3.58
CA GLU A 148 -13.63 -37.84 -3.25
C GLU A 148 -13.76 -38.65 -1.95
N LYS A 149 -14.44 -38.10 -0.94
CA LYS A 149 -14.72 -38.82 0.31
C LYS A 149 -15.67 -39.99 0.08
N ALA A 150 -16.72 -39.80 -0.73
CA ALA A 150 -17.68 -40.85 -1.06
C ALA A 150 -17.02 -42.03 -1.78
N LYS A 151 -16.10 -41.76 -2.72
CA LYS A 151 -15.32 -42.79 -3.41
C LYS A 151 -14.39 -43.57 -2.48
N LYS A 152 -13.81 -42.93 -1.47
CA LYS A 152 -12.93 -43.60 -0.49
C LYS A 152 -13.67 -44.50 0.49
N THR A 153 -14.96 -44.29 0.70
CA THR A 153 -15.80 -45.10 1.60
C THR A 153 -16.47 -46.29 0.90
N SER A 154 -16.32 -46.42 -0.42
CA SER A 154 -16.98 -47.47 -1.23
C SER A 154 -16.09 -48.63 -1.64
N ASP A 155 -14.80 -48.64 -1.28
CA ASP A 155 -13.93 -49.81 -1.42
C ASP A 155 -13.87 -50.55 -0.06
N PRO A 156 -14.50 -51.74 0.07
CA PRO A 156 -14.49 -52.56 1.28
C PRO A 156 -13.17 -53.34 1.48
#